data_AF-X1V8L6-F1
#
_entry.id   AF-X1V8L6-F1
#
_cell.length_a   1.000
_cell.length_b   1.000
_cell.length_c   1.000
_cell.angle_alpha   90.00
_cell.angle_beta   90.00
_cell.angle_gamma   90.00
#
_symmetry.space_group_name_H-M   'P 1'
#
loop_
_entity.id
_entity.type
_entity.pdbx_description
1 polymer ?
#
loop_
_entity_poly.entity_id
_entity_poly.type
_entity_poly.pdbx_seq_one_letter_code
_entity_poly.pdbx_strand_id
1 'polypeptide(L)' 'WGGVIPSESQIKKITEILGIGPGTLNKELRQFYEARKRELKKRIEEGQGNAEIPL' A
#
# COMPACT_ATOMS: atom_id res chain seq x y z
N TRP A 1 11.13 1.80 4.66
CA TRP A 1 9.98 0.93 4.37
C TRP A 1 9.05 0.95 5.59
N GLY A 2 8.21 1.97 5.70
CA GLY A 2 7.30 2.15 6.85
C GLY A 2 5.85 2.00 6.40
N GLY A 3 5.40 0.75 6.19
CA GLY A 3 3.99 0.45 6.01
C GLY A 3 3.43 -0.04 7.35
N VAL A 4 2.34 0.57 7.81
CA VAL A 4 1.67 0.14 9.05
C VAL A 4 0.88 -1.13 8.73
N ILE A 5 1.46 -2.29 9.06
CA ILE A 5 0.72 -3.55 9.05
C ILE A 5 -0.13 -3.57 10.34
N PRO A 6 -1.47 -3.62 10.24
CA PRO A 6 -2.31 -3.66 11.42
C PRO A 6 -2.02 -4.91 12.25
N SER A 7 -1.99 -4.78 13.58
CA SER A 7 -1.93 -5.93 14.48
C SER A 7 -3.24 -6.72 14.44
N GLU A 8 -3.24 -7.97 14.91
CA GLU A 8 -4.46 -8.79 14.95
C GLU A 8 -5.62 -8.13 15.71
N SER A 9 -5.32 -7.42 16.80
CA SER A 9 -6.35 -6.70 17.56
C SER A 9 -6.94 -5.52 16.80
N GLN A 10 -6.13 -4.87 15.95
CA GLN A 10 -6.60 -3.82 15.05
C GLN A 10 -7.42 -4.42 13.90
N ILE A 11 -6.96 -5.51 13.29
CA ILE A 11 -7.70 -6.25 12.25
C ILE A 11 -9.10 -6.62 12.78
N LYS A 12 -9.18 -7.19 13.99
CA LYS A 12 -10.46 -7.58 14.60
C LYS A 12 -11.42 -6.39 14.74
N LYS A 13 -10.95 -5.28 15.31
CA LYS A 13 -11.78 -4.06 15.46
C LYS A 13 -12.25 -3.51 14.11
N ILE A 14 -11.37 -3.50 13.12
CA ILE A 14 -11.69 -3.01 11.77
C ILE A 14 -12.75 -3.92 11.13
N THR A 15 -12.58 -5.25 11.21
CA THR A 15 -13.56 -6.21 10.68
C THR A 15 -14.92 -6.10 11.36
N GLU A 16 -14.94 -5.84 12.67
CA GLU A 16 -16.18 -5.61 13.43
C GLU A 16 -16.89 -4.32 13.01
N ILE A 17 -16.16 -3.20 12.90
CA ILE A 17 -16.73 -1.90 12.49
C ILE A 17 -17.29 -1.96 11.06
N LEU A 18 -16.56 -2.61 10.16
CA LEU A 18 -16.91 -2.68 8.74
C LEU A 18 -17.89 -3.81 8.41
N GLY A 19 -18.15 -4.72 9.35
CA GLY A 19 -19.00 -5.89 9.12
C GLY A 19 -18.44 -6.85 8.04
N ILE A 20 -17.11 -6.88 7.86
CA ILE A 20 -16.43 -7.71 6.87
C ILE A 20 -15.59 -8.79 7.54
N GLY A 21 -15.29 -9.87 6.81
CA GLY A 21 -14.36 -10.89 7.28
C GLY A 21 -12.88 -10.44 7.19
N PRO A 22 -11.99 -11.04 7.99
CA PRO A 22 -10.54 -10.77 7.93
C PRO A 22 -9.94 -11.11 6.55
N GLY A 23 -10.51 -12.09 5.84
CA GLY A 23 -10.12 -12.41 4.46
C GLY A 23 -10.40 -11.27 3.47
N THR A 24 -11.56 -10.61 3.61
CA THR A 24 -11.92 -9.44 2.79
C THR A 24 -10.97 -8.28 3.06
N LEU A 25 -10.72 -7.98 4.35
CA LEU A 25 -9.80 -6.92 4.75
C LEU A 25 -8.37 -7.17 4.23
N ASN A 26 -7.86 -8.40 4.34
CA ASN A 26 -6.54 -8.74 3.81
C ASN A 26 -6.44 -8.58 2.29
N LYS A 27 -7.49 -8.94 1.55
CA LYS A 27 -7.55 -8.76 0.11
C LYS A 27 -7.49 -7.28 -0.26
N GLU A 28 -8.29 -6.44 0.40
CA GLU A 28 -8.32 -5.00 0.15
C GLU A 28 -6.99 -4.32 0.51
N LEU A 29 -6.41 -4.65 1.67
CA LEU A 29 -5.10 -4.13 2.07
C LEU A 29 -4.02 -4.51 1.05
N ARG A 30 -4.02 -5.76 0.58
CA ARG A 30 -3.09 -6.20 -0.46
C ARG A 30 -3.24 -5.38 -1.74
N GLN A 31 -4.47 -5.15 -2.21
CA GLN A 31 -4.72 -4.34 -3.40
C GLN A 31 -4.25 -2.90 -3.22
N PHE A 32 -4.50 -2.31 -2.05
CA PHE A 32 -4.04 -0.97 -1.71
C PHE A 32 -2.50 -0.86 -1.75
N TYR A 33 -1.80 -1.81 -1.13
CA TYR A 33 -0.33 -1.81 -1.11
C TYR A 33 0.28 -1.99 -2.50
N GLU A 34 -0.26 -2.87 -3.34
CA GLU A 34 0.22 -3.02 -4.71
C GLU A 34 -0.03 -1.76 -5.56
N ALA A 35 -1.18 -1.11 -5.39
CA ALA A 35 -1.47 0.17 -6.06
C ALA A 35 -0.47 1.26 -5.65
N ARG A 36 -0.22 1.41 -4.34
CA ARG A 36 0.76 2.37 -3.80
C ARG A 36 2.19 2.07 -4.26
N LYS A 37 2.56 0.79 -4.33
CA LYS A 37 3.86 0.36 -4.84
C LYS A 37 4.04 0.74 -6.31
N ARG A 38 3.01 0.54 -7.14
CA ARG A 38 3.03 0.92 -8.55
C ARG A 38 3.12 2.43 -8.73
N GLU A 39 2.35 3.20 -7.97
CA GLU A 39 2.41 4.66 -7.96
C GLU A 39 3.80 5.16 -7.58
N LEU A 40 4.38 4.62 -6.50
CA LEU A 40 5.71 4.99 -6.05
C LEU A 40 6.79 4.65 -7.08
N LYS A 41 6.71 3.46 -7.70
CA LYS A 41 7.62 3.05 -8.77
C LYS A 41 7.55 4.02 -9.94
N LYS A 42 6.34 4.38 -10.40
CA LYS A 42 6.15 5.36 -11.48
C LYS A 42 6.76 6.71 -11.14
N ARG A 43 6.55 7.21 -9.92
CA ARG A 43 7.15 8.48 -9.45
C ARG A 43 8.68 8.44 -9.40
N ILE A 44 9.27 7.29 -9.05
CA ILE A 44 10.72 7.11 -9.06
C ILE A 44 11.24 7.05 -10.50
N GLU A 45 10.59 6.32 -11.39
CA GLU A 45 10.95 6.24 -12.82
C GLU A 45 10.85 7.61 -13.51
N GLU A 46 9.77 8.35 -13.27
CA GLU A 46 9.59 9.72 -13.78
C GLU A 46 10.58 10.71 -13.14
N GLY A 47 10.91 10.53 -11.86
CA GLY A 47 11.93 11.33 -11.17
C GLY A 47 13.35 11.05 -11.63
N GLN A 48 13.65 9.81 -12.04
CA GLN A 48 14.95 9.41 -12.60
C GLN A 48 15.07 9.76 -14.09
N GLY A 49 13.97 9.80 -14.84
CA GLY A 49 13.97 10.19 -16.27
C GLY A 49 14.27 11.67 -16.52
N ASN A 50 14.07 12.54 -15.53
CA ASN A 50 14.38 13.98 -15.61
C ASN A 50 15.79 14.33 -15.12
N ALA A 51 16.57 13.36 -14.63
CA ALA A 51 17.99 13.55 -14.40
C ALA A 51 18.71 13.38 -15.74
N GLU A 52 18.59 14.38 -16.63
CA GLU A 52 19.54 14.52 -17.73
C GLU A 52 20.94 14.50 -17.10
N ILE A 53 21.74 13.52 -17.51
CA ILE A 53 23.18 13.52 -17.24
C ILE A 53 23.71 14.78 -17.91
N PRO A 54 24.25 15.77 -17.17
CA PRO A 54 24.89 16.89 -17.84
C PRO A 54 26.15 16.35 -18.54
N LEU A 55 26.16 16.46 -19.87
CA LEU A 55 27.35 16.28 -20.71
C LEU A 55 28.40 17.35 -20.40
#